data_AF-A0A969NHF5-F1
#
_entry.id   AF-A0A969NHF5-F1
#
_cell.length_a   1.000
_cell.length_b   1.000
_cell.length_c   1.000
_cell.angle_alpha   90.00
_cell.angle_beta   90.00
_cell.angle_gamma   90.00
#
_symmetry.space_group_name_H-M   'P 1'
#
loop_
_entity.id
_entity.type
_entity.pdbx_description
1 polymer ?
#
loop_
_entity_poly.entity_id
_entity_poly.type
_entity_poly.pdbx_seq_one_letter_code
_entity_poly.pdbx_strand_id
1 'polypeptide(L)'
;MAGTFNKDLDINGSQLTASGKTDIFYATYDETINNFKNEVSFGGSDEDQLNDFLISLTDEFYFAGSFKTDFTSGLKTLEATNNKSDGFFVKLDNTGTTTLAKKIGGDYNDQLKNWQ
;
A
#
# COMPACT_ATOMS: atom_id res chain seq x y z
N MET A 1 2.29 -2.63 11.27
CA MET A 1 3.18 -1.60 10.70
C MET A 1 2.95 -1.52 9.20
N ALA A 2 3.19 -0.35 8.62
CA ALA A 2 3.16 -0.14 7.19
C ALA A 2 4.14 0.97 6.82
N GLY A 3 4.57 1.01 5.56
CA GLY A 3 5.50 2.01 5.09
C GLY A 3 5.79 1.90 3.60
N THR A 4 6.65 2.77 3.12
CA THR A 4 7.22 2.70 1.78
C THR A 4 8.63 2.14 1.86
N PHE A 5 9.01 1.29 0.89
CA PHE A 5 10.34 0.70 0.80
C PHE A 5 10.85 0.73 -0.63
N ASN A 6 12.18 0.62 -0.80
CA ASN A 6 12.83 0.55 -2.09
C ASN A 6 13.59 -0.78 -2.25
N LYS A 7 13.58 -1.34 -3.46
CA LYS A 7 14.28 -2.58 -3.85
C LYS A 7 13.83 -3.80 -3.04
N ASP A 8 14.40 -4.03 -1.86
CA ASP A 8 14.16 -5.19 -1.01
C ASP A 8 13.92 -4.74 0.43
N LEU A 9 12.92 -5.35 1.07
CA LEU A 9 12.63 -5.21 2.49
C LEU A 9 12.64 -6.60 3.14
N ASP A 10 13.47 -6.77 4.16
CA ASP A 10 13.51 -7.97 4.99
C ASP A 10 12.72 -7.72 6.28
N ILE A 11 11.69 -8.53 6.49
CA ILE A 11 10.88 -8.57 7.71
C ILE A 11 11.14 -9.90 8.40
N ASN A 12 12.19 -9.94 9.24
CA ASN A 12 12.54 -11.10 10.05
C ASN A 12 12.77 -12.41 9.27
N GLY A 13 13.45 -12.33 8.12
CA GLY A 13 13.81 -13.45 7.25
C GLY A 13 12.85 -13.64 6.07
N SER A 14 11.80 -12.83 5.98
CA SER A 14 10.87 -12.83 4.84
C SER A 14 11.12 -11.59 3.98
N GLN A 15 11.33 -11.83 2.70
CA GLN A 15 11.77 -10.81 1.76
C GLN A 15 10.61 -10.35 0.88
N LEU A 16 10.33 -9.04 0.94
CA LEU A 16 9.48 -8.35 -0.02
C LEU A 16 10.37 -7.61 -1.03
N THR A 17 10.04 -7.73 -2.31
CA THR A 17 10.74 -7.00 -3.38
C THR A 17 9.77 -6.00 -4.01
N ALA A 18 10.22 -4.76 -4.18
CA ALA A 18 9.45 -3.71 -4.83
C ALA A 18 9.35 -4.02 -6.33
N SER A 19 8.14 -3.86 -6.88
CA SER A 19 7.85 -4.00 -8.31
C SER A 19 8.32 -2.77 -9.09
N GLY A 20 8.40 -1.61 -8.41
CA GLY A 20 8.87 -0.34 -8.96
C GLY A 20 10.07 0.24 -8.23
N LYS A 21 10.19 1.57 -8.28
CA LYS A 21 11.26 2.29 -7.56
C LYS A 21 11.00 2.26 -6.06
N THR A 22 9.75 2.44 -5.68
CA THR A 22 9.28 2.36 -4.30
C THR A 22 7.89 1.74 -4.30
N ASP A 23 7.69 0.77 -3.41
CA ASP A 23 6.40 0.13 -3.18
C ASP A 23 5.96 0.36 -1.74
N ILE A 24 4.72 0.02 -1.45
CA ILE A 24 4.15 0.08 -0.11
C ILE A 24 4.14 -1.33 0.46
N PHE A 25 4.47 -1.46 1.75
CA PHE A 25 4.32 -2.70 2.49
C PHE A 25 3.40 -2.51 3.69
N TYR A 26 2.79 -3.61 4.12
CA TYR A 26 2.32 -3.74 5.49
C TYR A 26 2.68 -5.11 6.06
N ALA A 27 2.81 -5.14 7.38
CA ALA A 27 3.00 -6.35 8.16
C ALA A 27 2.35 -6.17 9.52
N THR A 28 1.81 -7.24 10.08
CA THR A 28 1.27 -7.27 11.44
C THR A 28 2.16 -8.14 12.31
N TYR A 29 2.34 -7.76 13.57
CA TYR A 29 3.07 -8.58 14.53
C TYR A 29 2.07 -9.46 15.29
N ASP A 30 2.35 -10.75 15.37
CA ASP A 30 1.53 -11.72 16.08
C ASP A 30 2.28 -12.17 17.34
N GLU A 31 1.81 -11.70 18.50
CA GLU A 31 2.41 -12.01 19.80
C GLU A 31 2.28 -13.49 20.16
N THR A 32 1.31 -14.22 19.61
CA THR A 32 1.09 -15.64 19.93
C THR A 32 2.17 -16.53 19.34
N ILE A 33 2.67 -16.17 18.16
CA ILE A 33 3.78 -16.87 17.49
C ILE A 33 5.11 -16.10 17.60
N ASN A 34 5.11 -14.95 18.26
CA ASN A 34 6.26 -14.05 18.43
C ASN A 34 6.94 -13.73 17.09
N ASN A 35 6.15 -13.51 16.03
CA ASN A 35 6.64 -13.27 14.68
C ASN A 35 5.69 -12.37 13.85
N PHE A 36 6.15 -11.91 12.69
CA PHE A 36 5.32 -11.18 11.73
C PHE A 36 4.39 -12.10 10.93
N LYS A 37 3.28 -11.51 10.47
CA LYS A 37 2.29 -12.10 9.55
C LYS A 37 1.71 -11.01 8.65
N ASN A 38 1.00 -11.43 7.59
CA ASN A 38 0.41 -10.53 6.59
C ASN A 38 1.45 -9.60 5.95
N GLU A 39 2.63 -10.15 5.68
CA GLU A 39 3.73 -9.44 5.05
C GLU A 39 3.48 -9.39 3.56
N VAL A 40 3.01 -8.25 3.08
CA VAL A 40 2.68 -8.07 1.67
C VAL A 40 3.10 -6.69 1.21
N SER A 41 3.43 -6.62 -0.08
CA SER A 41 3.63 -5.37 -0.79
C SER A 41 2.53 -5.14 -1.81
N PHE A 42 2.29 -3.86 -2.13
CA PHE A 42 1.45 -3.44 -3.23
C PHE A 42 1.99 -2.14 -3.82
N GLY A 43 1.76 -1.95 -5.12
CA GLY A 43 2.43 -0.92 -5.91
C GLY A 43 2.30 -1.16 -7.41
N GLY A 44 3.03 -0.36 -8.17
CA GLY A 44 3.19 -0.39 -9.61
C GLY A 44 4.66 -0.49 -10.01
N SER A 45 5.00 -0.04 -11.21
CA SER A 45 6.36 -0.12 -11.77
C SER A 45 7.21 1.14 -11.57
N ASP A 46 6.66 2.20 -10.97
CA ASP A 46 7.36 3.44 -10.67
C ASP A 46 7.27 3.79 -9.17
N GLU A 47 7.03 5.04 -8.81
CA GLU A 47 7.03 5.53 -7.42
C GLU A 47 5.63 5.41 -6.81
N ASP A 48 5.51 4.56 -5.79
CA ASP A 48 4.36 4.50 -4.89
C ASP A 48 4.76 4.91 -3.47
N GLN A 49 3.96 5.78 -2.86
CA GLN A 49 4.25 6.40 -1.58
C GLN A 49 3.04 6.24 -0.65
N LEU A 50 3.27 5.67 0.52
CA LEU A 50 2.31 5.65 1.61
C LEU A 50 2.42 6.95 2.38
N ASN A 51 1.32 7.71 2.42
CA ASN A 51 1.26 8.94 3.22
C ASN A 51 0.65 8.66 4.59
N ASP A 52 -0.35 7.77 4.66
CA ASP A 52 -1.02 7.44 5.91
C ASP A 52 -1.67 6.06 5.91
N PHE A 53 -1.78 5.45 7.09
CA PHE A 53 -2.48 4.19 7.29
C PHE A 53 -3.22 4.16 8.63
N LEU A 54 -4.37 3.47 8.65
CA LEU A 54 -5.19 3.29 9.84
C LEU A 54 -5.62 1.83 9.98
N ILE A 55 -5.82 1.41 11.21
CA ILE A 55 -6.36 0.10 11.56
C ILE A 55 -7.64 0.33 12.36
N SER A 56 -8.74 -0.30 11.94
CA SER A 56 -10.01 -0.22 12.65
C SER A 56 -10.04 -1.16 13.86
N LEU A 57 -11.05 -0.99 14.72
CA LEU A 57 -11.30 -1.88 15.88
C LEU A 57 -11.66 -3.32 15.49
N THR A 58 -11.98 -3.56 14.21
CA THR A 58 -12.30 -4.89 13.68
C THR A 58 -11.19 -5.42 12.77
N ASP A 59 -9.97 -4.92 12.92
CA ASP A 59 -8.78 -5.30 12.15
C ASP A 59 -8.90 -5.09 10.63
N GLU A 60 -9.78 -4.19 10.17
CA GLU A 60 -9.71 -3.71 8.78
C GLU A 60 -8.61 -2.65 8.64
N PHE A 61 -7.90 -2.69 7.51
CA PHE A 61 -6.75 -1.82 7.24
C PHE A 61 -7.08 -0.82 6.14
N TYR A 62 -6.65 0.42 6.33
CA TYR A 62 -6.92 1.54 5.43
C TYR A 62 -5.60 2.19 5.06
N PHE A 63 -5.35 2.38 3.77
CA PHE A 63 -4.12 2.96 3.25
C PHE A 63 -4.44 4.11 2.32
N ALA A 64 -3.68 5.19 2.44
CA ALA A 64 -3.77 6.37 1.60
C ALA A 64 -2.39 6.87 1.21
N GLY A 65 -2.27 7.34 -0.01
CA GLY A 65 -0.99 7.78 -0.54
C GLY A 65 -1.08 8.23 -1.98
N SER A 66 0.02 8.07 -2.71
CA SER A 66 0.10 8.36 -4.14
C SER A 66 0.82 7.28 -4.92
N PHE A 67 0.48 7.17 -6.20
CA PHE A 67 1.09 6.24 -7.17
C PHE A 67 1.31 6.96 -8.50
N LYS A 68 2.31 6.55 -9.28
CA LYS A 68 2.68 7.24 -10.54
C LYS A 68 2.39 6.45 -11.81
N THR A 69 2.32 5.13 -11.69
CA THR A 69 1.96 4.16 -12.75
C THR A 69 0.92 3.22 -12.21
N ASP A 70 0.26 2.43 -13.06
CA ASP A 70 -0.79 1.50 -12.64
C ASP A 70 -0.46 0.77 -11.32
N PHE A 71 -1.31 0.99 -10.33
CA PHE A 71 -1.11 0.54 -8.97
C PHE A 71 -1.98 -0.67 -8.70
N THR A 72 -1.38 -1.78 -8.25
CA THR A 72 -2.11 -3.02 -7.98
C THR A 72 -2.06 -3.39 -6.50
N SER A 73 -3.23 -3.64 -5.92
CA SER A 73 -3.40 -4.20 -4.58
C SER A 73 -4.28 -5.46 -4.67
N GLY A 74 -3.68 -6.63 -4.49
CA GLY A 74 -4.35 -7.91 -4.69
C GLY A 74 -4.86 -8.06 -6.13
N LEU A 75 -6.17 -8.26 -6.29
CA LEU A 75 -6.83 -8.41 -7.60
C LEU A 75 -7.36 -7.08 -8.17
N LYS A 76 -7.08 -5.95 -7.53
CA LYS A 76 -7.58 -4.63 -7.95
C LYS A 76 -6.45 -3.78 -8.48
N THR A 77 -6.61 -3.27 -9.69
CA THR A 77 -5.67 -2.35 -10.33
C THR A 77 -6.31 -0.97 -10.51
N LEU A 78 -5.54 0.08 -10.22
CA LEU A 78 -5.89 1.48 -10.44
C LEU A 78 -5.05 2.00 -11.60
N GLU A 79 -5.72 2.47 -12.66
CA GLU A 79 -5.04 3.01 -13.84
C GLU A 79 -4.53 4.44 -13.58
N ALA A 80 -3.23 4.66 -13.79
CA ALA A 80 -2.60 5.96 -13.58
C ALA A 80 -2.93 6.95 -14.70
N THR A 81 -2.85 8.24 -14.38
CA THR A 81 -3.13 9.32 -15.34
C THR A 81 -1.83 9.84 -15.96
N ASN A 82 -1.51 9.43 -17.19
CA ASN A 82 -0.45 10.03 -18.03
C ASN A 82 0.91 10.29 -17.31
N ASN A 83 1.43 9.30 -16.58
CA ASN A 83 2.69 9.37 -15.81
C ASN A 83 2.74 10.46 -14.73
N LYS A 84 1.58 10.94 -14.27
CA LYS A 84 1.46 11.86 -13.14
C LYS A 84 1.10 11.07 -11.89
N SER A 85 1.44 11.64 -10.74
CA SER A 85 1.06 11.02 -9.47
C SER A 85 -0.43 11.21 -9.24
N ASP A 86 -1.13 10.13 -8.95
CA ASP A 86 -2.52 10.12 -8.51
C ASP A 86 -2.59 9.70 -7.04
N GLY A 87 -3.61 10.15 -6.32
CA GLY A 87 -3.90 9.65 -4.98
C GLY A 87 -4.57 8.27 -5.05
N PHE A 88 -4.28 7.39 -4.09
CA PHE A 88 -5.04 6.16 -3.91
C PHE A 88 -5.68 6.08 -2.53
N PHE A 89 -6.75 5.29 -2.45
CA PHE A 89 -7.32 4.79 -1.21
C PHE A 89 -7.56 3.28 -1.32
N VAL A 90 -7.01 2.52 -0.39
CA VAL A 90 -7.14 1.06 -0.31
C VAL A 90 -7.73 0.66 1.03
N LYS A 91 -8.69 -0.27 1.00
CA LYS A 91 -9.22 -0.97 2.18
C LYS A 91 -8.92 -2.46 2.06
N LEU A 92 -8.35 -3.04 3.11
CA LEU A 92 -8.25 -4.47 3.31
C LEU A 92 -9.20 -4.91 4.43
N ASP A 93 -9.77 -6.11 4.31
CA ASP A 93 -10.45 -6.74 5.44
C ASP A 93 -9.45 -7.29 6.48
N ASN A 94 -9.99 -7.89 7.54
CA ASN A 94 -9.20 -8.49 8.63
C ASN A 94 -8.38 -9.72 8.24
N THR A 95 -8.55 -10.22 7.01
CA THR A 95 -7.71 -11.29 6.44
C THR A 95 -6.59 -10.74 5.56
N GLY A 96 -6.53 -9.42 5.38
CA GLY A 96 -5.56 -8.77 4.48
C GLY A 96 -5.99 -8.75 3.01
N THR A 97 -7.25 -9.11 2.71
CA THR A 97 -7.76 -9.13 1.34
C THR A 97 -8.27 -7.76 0.93
N THR A 98 -7.87 -7.29 -0.26
CA THR A 98 -8.30 -5.99 -0.79
C THR A 98 -9.79 -5.97 -1.11
N THR A 99 -10.59 -5.31 -0.27
CA THR A 99 -12.04 -5.14 -0.46
C THR A 99 -12.37 -3.89 -1.28
N LEU A 100 -11.54 -2.85 -1.19
CA LEU A 100 -11.69 -1.62 -1.95
C LEU A 100 -10.34 -1.08 -2.42
N ALA A 101 -10.30 -0.58 -3.65
CA ALA A 101 -9.22 0.26 -4.16
C ALA A 101 -9.87 1.36 -4.99
N LYS A 102 -9.46 2.62 -4.78
CA LYS A 102 -9.96 3.78 -5.53
C LYS A 102 -8.82 4.71 -5.88
N LYS A 103 -8.80 5.16 -7.14
CA LYS A 103 -8.03 6.32 -7.58
C LYS A 103 -8.76 7.61 -7.16
N ILE A 104 -7.99 8.59 -6.71
CA ILE A 104 -8.46 9.91 -6.28
C ILE A 104 -7.48 10.94 -6.86
N GLY A 105 -7.94 11.74 -7.82
CA GLY A 105 -7.10 12.68 -8.54
C GLY A 105 -7.72 13.09 -9.88
N GLY A 106 -7.06 13.98 -10.60
CA GLY A 106 -7.43 14.45 -11.93
C GLY A 106 -6.24 14.46 -12.87
N ASP A 107 -6.23 15.35 -13.85
CA ASP A 107 -5.20 15.37 -14.89
C ASP A 107 -3.81 15.86 -14.41
N TYR A 108 -3.62 16.17 -13.12
CA TYR A 108 -2.39 16.74 -12.58
C TYR A 108 -1.84 15.86 -11.45
N ASN A 109 -0.73 16.28 -10.81
CA ASN A 109 -0.19 15.53 -9.68
C ASN A 109 -1.11 15.72 -8.47
N ASP A 110 -1.73 14.64 -8.04
CA ASP A 110 -2.59 14.55 -6.88
C ASP A 110 -2.02 13.55 -5.86
N GLN A 111 -2.29 13.80 -4.59
CA GLN A 111 -1.81 12.96 -3.50
C GLN A 111 -2.75 13.09 -2.32
N LEU A 112 -3.13 11.95 -1.75
CA LEU A 112 -3.98 11.92 -0.57
C LEU A 112 -3.09 12.09 0.66
N LYS A 113 -3.34 13.15 1.43
CA LYS A 113 -2.58 13.49 2.64
C LYS A 113 -3.22 12.85 3.89
N ASN A 114 -2.52 12.98 5.00
CA ASN A 114 -2.85 12.38 6.29
C ASN A 114 -4.30 12.62 6.73
N TRP A 115 -4.86 11.63 7.41
CA TRP A 115 -6.15 11.70 8.09
C TRP A 115 -5.98 12.53 9.37
N GLN A 116 -6.24 13.84 9.32
CA GLN A 116 -6.28 14.71 10.52
C GLN A 116 -7.70 14.84 11.08
#